data_AF-A0A821VQX8-F1
#
_entry.id   AF-A0A821VQX8-F1
#
_cell.length_a   1.000
_cell.length_b   1.000
_cell.length_c   1.000
_cell.angle_alpha   90.00
_cell.angle_beta   90.00
_cell.angle_gamma   90.00
#
_symmetry.space_group_name_H-M   'P 1'
#
loop_
_entity.id
_entity.type
_entity.pdbx_description
1 polymer ?
#
loop_
_entity_poly.entity_id
_entity_poly.type
_entity_poly.pdbx_seq_one_letter_code
_entity_poly.pdbx_strand_id
1 'polypeptide(L)'
;MFQMVVERLFVPELSKVDDNDKKICAVAVTHLLCDPEQMINGIYFNYLWLILLQALLDLFQSTNDLHIMSAAERKKQAQEEAEEELLIGLDDTPDYTPAFSRLAFAKQPRTDLFGSSIPDARCHLAKCLQELTSSHPNQFLSVMTNGLSKEQLLDIQKYCALANVTLI
;
A
#
# COMPACT_ATOMS: atom_id res chain seq x y z
N MET A 1 -22.52 7.08 -4.60
CA MET A 1 -21.37 7.99 -4.82
C MET A 1 -20.03 7.35 -4.45
N PHE A 2 -19.91 6.66 -3.32
CA PHE A 2 -18.65 6.04 -2.86
C PHE A 2 -17.94 5.18 -3.93
N GLN A 3 -18.64 4.20 -4.53
CA GLN A 3 -18.07 3.32 -5.56
C GLN A 3 -17.41 4.10 -6.71
N MET A 4 -18.08 5.13 -7.23
CA MET A 4 -17.56 5.93 -8.35
C MET A 4 -16.26 6.67 -7.97
N VAL A 5 -16.17 7.17 -6.73
CA VAL A 5 -14.97 7.86 -6.24
C VAL A 5 -13.82 6.88 -6.09
N VAL A 6 -14.08 5.70 -5.52
CA VAL A 6 -13.04 4.69 -5.35
C VAL A 6 -12.50 4.23 -6.72
N GLU A 7 -13.39 3.95 -7.66
CA GLU A 7 -13.01 3.46 -8.98
C GLU A 7 -12.33 4.53 -9.85
N ARG A 8 -12.85 5.77 -9.86
CA ARG A 8 -12.39 6.83 -10.79
C ARG A 8 -11.31 7.74 -10.24
N LEU A 9 -11.17 7.82 -8.92
CA LEU A 9 -10.21 8.71 -8.27
C LEU A 9 -9.21 7.90 -7.45
N PHE A 10 -9.68 7.07 -6.52
CA PHE A 10 -8.77 6.42 -5.58
C PHE A 10 -7.82 5.41 -6.25
N VAL A 11 -8.36 4.51 -7.09
CA VAL A 11 -7.55 3.48 -7.77
C VAL A 11 -6.47 4.09 -8.67
N PRO A 12 -6.75 5.10 -9.52
CA PRO A 12 -5.72 5.78 -10.32
C PRO A 12 -4.69 6.58 -9.50
N GLU A 13 -5.08 7.14 -8.36
CA GLU A 13 -4.16 7.89 -7.50
C GLU A 13 -3.27 6.94 -6.69
N LEU A 14 -3.70 5.70 -6.43
CA LEU A 14 -2.93 4.70 -5.68
C LEU A 14 -1.57 4.39 -6.34
N SER A 15 -1.49 4.42 -7.66
CA SER A 15 -0.23 4.20 -8.39
C SER A 15 0.75 5.37 -8.31
N LYS A 16 0.29 6.55 -7.86
CA LYS A 16 1.10 7.78 -7.76
C LYS A 16 1.60 8.04 -6.35
N VAL A 17 1.27 7.18 -5.40
CA VAL A 17 1.66 7.34 -3.99
C VAL A 17 3.17 7.17 -3.85
N ASP A 18 3.80 8.03 -3.06
CA ASP A 18 5.23 7.95 -2.74
C ASP A 18 5.56 6.66 -1.97
N ASP A 19 6.73 6.07 -2.21
CA ASP A 19 7.14 4.79 -1.61
C ASP A 19 7.00 4.75 -0.08
N ASN A 20 7.26 5.88 0.57
CA ASN A 20 7.14 6.05 2.02
C ASN A 20 5.68 5.89 2.54
N ASP A 21 4.68 6.31 1.76
CA ASP A 21 3.27 6.26 2.14
C ASP A 21 2.56 5.01 1.58
N LYS A 22 3.17 4.31 0.60
CA LYS A 22 2.60 3.09 -0.01
C LYS A 22 2.28 2.01 1.01
N LYS A 23 3.11 1.82 2.03
CA LYS A 23 2.83 0.86 3.12
C LYS A 23 1.54 1.20 3.85
N ILE A 24 1.33 2.49 4.17
CA ILE A 24 0.13 2.96 4.86
C ILE A 24 -1.10 2.77 3.98
N CYS A 25 -1.00 3.15 2.71
CA CYS A 25 -2.06 2.94 1.74
C CYS A 25 -2.42 1.46 1.58
N ALA A 26 -1.42 0.58 1.48
CA ALA A 26 -1.65 -0.86 1.37
C ALA A 26 -2.38 -1.46 2.57
N VAL A 27 -1.98 -1.08 3.79
CA VAL A 27 -2.65 -1.50 5.02
C VAL A 27 -4.08 -0.95 5.07
N ALA A 28 -4.27 0.32 4.71
CA ALA A 28 -5.60 0.94 4.68
C ALA A 28 -6.54 0.26 3.68
N VAL A 29 -6.06 -0.08 2.48
CA VAL A 29 -6.85 -0.81 1.47
C VAL A 29 -7.13 -2.23 1.94
N THR A 30 -6.20 -2.88 2.63
CA THR A 30 -6.42 -4.21 3.23
C THR A 30 -7.56 -4.19 4.24
N HIS A 31 -7.57 -3.20 5.15
CA HIS A 31 -8.66 -3.01 6.10
C HIS A 31 -9.98 -2.64 5.42
N LEU A 32 -9.92 -1.80 4.39
CA LEU A 32 -11.10 -1.46 3.59
C LEU A 32 -11.72 -2.70 2.92
N LEU A 33 -10.90 -3.68 2.54
CA LEU A 33 -11.35 -4.94 1.92
C LEU A 33 -11.90 -5.95 2.94
N CYS A 34 -11.32 -6.02 4.15
CA CYS A 34 -11.56 -7.10 5.10
C CYS A 34 -12.48 -6.74 6.28
N ASP A 35 -12.62 -5.46 6.64
CA ASP A 35 -13.37 -5.05 7.84
C ASP A 35 -14.85 -4.68 7.59
N PRO A 36 -15.21 -3.89 6.56
CA PRO A 36 -16.58 -3.39 6.45
C PRO A 36 -17.54 -4.44 5.89
N GLU A 37 -18.64 -4.69 6.60
CA GLU A 37 -19.69 -5.65 6.20
C GLU A 37 -20.23 -5.40 4.78
N GLN A 38 -20.28 -4.14 4.35
CA GLN A 38 -20.75 -3.77 3.02
C GLN A 38 -19.82 -4.22 1.88
N MET A 39 -18.54 -4.47 2.18
CA MET A 39 -17.58 -5.06 1.25
C MET A 39 -17.61 -6.59 1.27
N ILE A 40 -18.07 -7.20 2.36
CA ILE A 40 -18.12 -8.66 2.54
C ILE A 40 -19.45 -9.23 2.02
N ASN A 41 -20.58 -8.72 2.54
CA ASN A 41 -21.92 -9.21 2.26
C ASN A 41 -22.83 -8.16 1.61
N GLY A 42 -22.27 -6.99 1.29
CA GLY A 42 -23.03 -5.88 0.73
C GLY A 42 -22.93 -5.71 -0.77
N ILE A 43 -23.43 -4.56 -1.22
CA ILE A 43 -23.60 -4.19 -2.63
C ILE A 43 -22.24 -4.05 -3.35
N TYR A 44 -21.17 -3.77 -2.59
CA TYR A 44 -19.84 -3.51 -3.13
C TYR A 44 -19.00 -4.76 -3.38
N PHE A 45 -19.39 -5.92 -2.80
CA PHE A 45 -18.63 -7.16 -2.90
C PHE A 45 -18.37 -7.60 -4.34
N ASN A 46 -19.41 -7.63 -5.18
CA ASN A 46 -19.28 -8.18 -6.54
C ASN A 46 -18.52 -7.29 -7.53
N TYR A 47 -18.49 -5.97 -7.29
CA TYR A 47 -17.96 -5.01 -8.27
C TYR A 47 -16.69 -4.33 -7.78
N LEU A 48 -16.67 -3.85 -6.54
CA LEU A 48 -15.61 -2.99 -6.04
C LEU A 48 -14.49 -3.78 -5.36
N TRP A 49 -14.83 -4.88 -4.69
CA TRP A 49 -13.88 -5.67 -3.93
C TRP A 49 -12.75 -6.21 -4.81
N LEU A 50 -13.10 -6.77 -5.97
CA LEU A 50 -12.12 -7.31 -6.92
C LEU A 50 -11.22 -6.21 -7.50
N ILE A 51 -11.79 -5.07 -7.88
CA ILE A 51 -11.04 -3.93 -8.43
C ILE A 51 -10.01 -3.42 -7.42
N LEU A 52 -10.41 -3.28 -6.16
CA LEU A 52 -9.52 -2.84 -5.09
C LEU A 52 -8.42 -3.86 -4.79
N LEU A 53 -8.76 -5.16 -4.78
CA LEU A 53 -7.78 -6.22 -4.58
C LEU A 53 -6.75 -6.24 -5.72
N GLN A 54 -7.20 -6.08 -6.97
CA GLN A 54 -6.31 -6.00 -8.11
C GLN A 54 -5.36 -4.79 -8.02
N ALA A 55 -5.90 -3.61 -7.72
CA ALA A 55 -5.11 -2.40 -7.55
C ALA A 55 -4.09 -2.52 -6.41
N LEU A 56 -4.44 -3.22 -5.32
CA LEU A 56 -3.53 -3.49 -4.21
C LEU A 56 -2.38 -4.42 -4.63
N LEU A 57 -2.66 -5.45 -5.42
CA LEU A 57 -1.62 -6.36 -5.93
C LEU A 57 -0.71 -5.67 -6.93
N ASP A 58 -1.26 -4.84 -7.82
CA ASP A 58 -0.47 -4.04 -8.77
C ASP A 58 0.44 -3.06 -8.02
N LEU A 59 -0.05 -2.46 -6.93
CA LEU A 59 0.77 -1.64 -6.02
C LEU A 59 1.93 -2.46 -5.44
N PHE A 60 1.67 -3.71 -5.03
CA PHE A 60 2.70 -4.58 -4.48
C PHE A 60 3.75 -5.05 -5.48
N GLN A 61 3.37 -5.20 -6.76
CA GLN A 61 4.32 -5.52 -7.82
C GLN A 61 5.16 -4.31 -8.23
N SER A 62 4.59 -3.10 -8.14
CA SER A 62 5.30 -1.87 -8.51
C SER A 62 6.44 -1.49 -7.56
N THR A 63 6.46 -2.06 -6.34
CA THR A 63 7.26 -1.54 -5.23
C THR A 63 8.01 -2.66 -4.52
N ASN A 64 9.31 -2.46 -4.29
CA ASN A 64 10.15 -3.39 -3.52
C ASN A 64 10.15 -3.07 -2.01
N ASP A 65 9.86 -1.82 -1.62
CA ASP A 65 9.95 -1.33 -0.25
C ASP A 65 8.61 -1.38 0.52
N LEU A 66 8.03 -2.57 0.64
CA LEU A 66 6.86 -2.80 1.53
C LEU A 66 7.27 -3.26 2.94
N HIS A 67 8.57 -3.45 3.14
CA HIS A 67 9.15 -3.84 4.40
C HIS A 67 9.45 -2.60 5.24
N ILE A 68 9.46 -2.76 6.57
CA ILE A 68 10.02 -1.73 7.46
C ILE A 68 11.47 -1.46 7.02
N MET A 69 11.72 -0.29 6.43
CA MET A 69 13.08 0.19 6.23
C MET A 69 13.75 0.30 7.60
N SER A 70 14.91 -0.36 7.73
CA SER A 70 15.71 -0.36 8.94
C SER A 70 16.18 1.05 9.27
N ALA A 71 16.47 1.33 10.54
CA ALA A 71 16.91 2.65 10.98
C ALA A 71 18.20 3.15 10.27
N ALA A 72 19.00 2.24 9.72
CA ALA A 72 20.18 2.55 8.91
C ALA A 72 19.80 3.01 7.49
N GLU A 73 18.84 2.33 6.86
CA GLU A 73 18.32 2.69 5.53
C GLU A 73 17.56 4.02 5.57
N ARG A 74 16.81 4.29 6.64
CA ARG A 74 16.14 5.59 6.85
C ARG A 74 17.13 6.76 6.96
N LYS A 75 18.26 6.55 7.66
CA LYS A 75 19.31 7.57 7.75
C LYS A 75 19.96 7.83 6.41
N LYS A 76 20.14 6.78 5.60
CA LYS A 76 20.71 6.88 4.25
C LYS A 76 19.76 7.62 3.31
N GLN A 77 18.47 7.27 3.31
CA GLN A 77 17.45 7.95 2.49
C GLN A 77 17.25 9.42 2.92
N ALA A 78 17.22 9.71 4.22
CA ALA A 78 17.11 11.09 4.70
C ALA A 78 18.34 11.94 4.32
N GLN A 79 19.49 11.30 4.14
CA GLN A 79 20.71 11.96 3.68
C GLN A 79 20.71 12.17 2.15
N GLU A 80 20.27 11.18 1.37
CA GLU A 80 20.09 11.31 -0.08
C GLU A 80 19.05 12.39 -0.44
N GLU A 81 17.90 12.44 0.26
CA GLU A 81 16.89 13.51 0.07
C GLU A 81 17.42 14.90 0.42
N ALA A 82 18.31 15.00 1.42
CA ALA A 82 18.93 16.28 1.80
C ALA A 82 19.96 16.74 0.76
N GLU A 83 20.60 15.81 0.07
CA GLU A 83 21.54 16.09 -1.03
C GLU A 83 20.80 16.52 -2.31
N GLU A 84 19.62 15.95 -2.61
CA GLU A 84 18.76 16.38 -3.73
C GLU A 84 18.17 17.79 -3.54
N GLU A 85 17.65 18.12 -2.35
CA GLU A 85 17.14 19.46 -2.05
C GLU A 85 18.24 20.54 -2.15
N LEU A 86 19.49 20.20 -1.85
CA LEU A 86 20.66 21.08 -2.01
C LEU A 86 20.99 21.38 -3.49
N LEU A 87 20.65 20.45 -4.39
CA LEU A 87 20.99 20.52 -5.81
C LEU A 87 19.97 21.34 -6.63
N ILE A 88 18.71 21.41 -6.18
CA ILE A 88 17.62 22.15 -6.86
C ILE A 88 17.80 23.69 -6.74
N GLY A 89 18.68 24.17 -5.85
CA GLY A 89 18.97 25.60 -5.68
C GLY A 89 19.89 26.24 -6.74
N LEU A 90 20.21 25.54 -7.84
CA LEU A 90 21.19 25.98 -8.85
C LEU A 90 20.62 26.23 -10.26
N ASP A 91 19.30 26.31 -10.44
CA ASP A 91 18.72 26.64 -11.76
C ASP A 91 18.60 28.17 -11.94
N ASP A 92 19.39 28.69 -12.88
CA ASP A 92 19.63 30.10 -13.19
C ASP A 92 18.40 30.80 -13.83
N THR A 93 17.36 31.10 -13.05
CA THR A 93 16.40 32.17 -13.40
C THR A 93 16.05 33.01 -12.16
N PRO A 94 16.36 34.32 -12.14
CA PRO A 94 16.13 35.17 -10.98
C PRO A 94 14.67 35.64 -10.90
N ASP A 95 13.74 34.70 -10.73
CA ASP A 95 12.39 35.02 -10.27
C ASP A 95 12.36 34.93 -8.73
N TYR A 96 11.74 35.93 -8.09
CA TYR A 96 11.57 35.96 -6.64
C TYR A 96 10.66 34.81 -6.20
N THR A 97 11.25 33.66 -5.92
CA THR A 97 10.61 32.56 -5.21
C THR A 97 10.90 32.73 -3.72
N PRO A 98 9.89 32.71 -2.84
CA PRO A 98 10.14 32.74 -1.40
C PRO A 98 10.87 31.46 -1.00
N ALA A 99 12.18 31.55 -0.80
CA ALA A 99 13.01 30.43 -0.36
C ALA A 99 12.70 30.10 1.10
N PHE A 100 12.07 28.95 1.34
CA PHE A 100 11.91 28.41 2.68
C PHE A 100 13.20 27.69 3.09
N SER A 101 13.99 28.30 3.97
CA SER A 101 15.20 27.67 4.51
C SER A 101 14.85 26.80 5.72
N ARG A 102 14.81 25.48 5.51
CA ARG A 102 14.69 24.51 6.60
C ARG A 102 16.08 23.97 6.96
N LEU A 103 16.43 24.00 8.24
CA LEU A 103 17.68 23.40 8.72
C LEU A 103 17.63 21.88 8.51
N ALA A 104 18.67 21.31 7.91
CA ALA A 104 18.76 19.86 7.63
C ALA A 104 18.53 18.99 8.90
N PHE A 105 18.92 19.48 10.07
CA PHE A 105 18.77 18.79 11.35
C PHE A 105 17.40 19.00 12.04
N ALA A 106 16.56 19.90 11.54
CA ALA A 106 15.21 20.15 12.05
C ALA A 106 14.14 19.30 11.33
N LYS A 107 14.54 18.43 10.38
CA LYS A 107 13.63 17.49 9.73
C LYS A 107 13.19 16.44 10.76
N GLN A 108 11.92 16.50 11.16
CA GLN A 108 11.34 15.41 11.95
C GLN A 108 11.36 14.14 11.09
N PRO A 109 11.92 13.03 11.61
CA PRO A 109 11.90 11.77 10.88
C PRO A 109 10.44 11.37 10.67
N ARG A 110 10.08 11.05 9.42
CA ARG A 110 8.74 10.61 9.07
C ARG A 110 8.43 9.36 9.90
N THR A 111 7.39 9.44 10.72
CA THR A 111 7.04 8.39 11.68
C THR A 111 6.13 7.38 10.99
N ASP A 112 6.59 6.14 10.88
CA ASP A 112 5.72 5.02 10.48
C ASP A 112 4.68 4.79 11.57
N LEU A 113 3.41 5.03 11.25
CA LEU A 113 2.28 4.87 12.15
C LEU A 113 2.11 3.42 12.64
N PHE A 114 2.58 2.45 11.85
CA PHE A 114 2.45 1.02 12.15
C PHE A 114 3.66 0.43 12.87
N GLY A 115 4.75 1.19 13.00
CA GLY A 115 5.94 0.82 13.76
C GLY A 115 6.40 -0.62 13.49
N SER A 116 6.60 -1.40 14.56
CA SER A 116 6.94 -2.82 14.51
C SER A 116 5.72 -3.76 14.43
N SER A 117 4.50 -3.23 14.49
CA SER A 117 3.28 -4.05 14.51
C SER A 117 3.03 -4.73 13.16
N ILE A 118 3.34 -4.03 12.06
CA ILE A 118 3.19 -4.54 10.70
C ILE A 118 4.56 -4.50 10.01
N PRO A 119 5.32 -5.61 9.99
CA PRO A 119 6.65 -5.65 9.38
C PRO A 119 6.62 -5.63 7.85
N ASP A 120 5.64 -6.29 7.24
CA ASP A 120 5.44 -6.32 5.79
C ASP A 120 3.93 -6.22 5.49
N ALA A 121 3.54 -5.29 4.62
CA ALA A 121 2.15 -5.11 4.20
C ALA A 121 1.61 -6.34 3.46
N ARG A 122 2.46 -7.09 2.75
CA ARG A 122 2.06 -8.31 2.03
C ARG A 122 1.65 -9.43 2.99
N CYS A 123 2.46 -9.62 4.03
CA CYS A 123 2.17 -10.58 5.09
C CYS A 123 0.91 -10.20 5.88
N HIS A 124 0.67 -8.90 6.05
CA HIS A 124 -0.55 -8.40 6.67
C HIS A 124 -1.79 -8.74 5.84
N LEU A 125 -1.77 -8.47 4.53
CA LEU A 125 -2.85 -8.84 3.62
C LEU A 125 -3.15 -10.34 3.70
N ALA A 126 -2.13 -11.20 3.67
CA ALA A 126 -2.31 -12.65 3.74
C ALA A 126 -3.01 -13.10 5.03
N LYS A 127 -2.67 -12.50 6.19
CA LYS A 127 -3.31 -12.79 7.48
C LYS A 127 -4.77 -12.34 7.51
N CYS A 128 -5.05 -11.11 7.08
CA CYS A 128 -6.42 -10.60 7.02
C CYS A 128 -7.30 -11.41 6.07
N LEU A 129 -6.76 -11.83 4.91
CA LEU A 129 -7.49 -12.70 3.98
C LEU A 129 -7.78 -14.08 4.58
N GLN A 130 -6.88 -14.65 5.38
CA GLN A 130 -7.15 -15.91 6.07
C GLN A 130 -8.27 -15.76 7.09
N GLU A 131 -8.23 -14.73 7.92
CA GLU A 131 -9.29 -14.46 8.91
C GLU A 131 -10.64 -14.27 8.22
N LEU A 132 -10.65 -13.54 7.11
CA LEU A 132 -11.83 -13.32 6.28
C LEU A 132 -12.37 -14.62 5.68
N THR A 133 -11.50 -15.44 5.09
CA THR A 133 -11.92 -16.71 4.46
C THR A 133 -12.35 -17.74 5.51
N SER A 134 -11.73 -17.73 6.69
CA SER A 134 -12.18 -18.56 7.82
C SER A 134 -13.54 -18.14 8.35
N SER A 135 -13.88 -16.86 8.30
CA SER A 135 -15.18 -16.32 8.74
C SER A 135 -16.29 -16.54 7.71
N HIS A 136 -15.92 -16.54 6.42
CA HIS A 136 -16.85 -16.68 5.29
C HIS A 136 -16.31 -17.68 4.24
N PRO A 137 -16.39 -18.99 4.53
CA PRO A 137 -15.85 -20.02 3.65
C PRO A 137 -16.56 -20.05 2.29
N ASN A 138 -15.81 -20.38 1.23
CA ASN A 138 -16.25 -20.52 -0.17
C ASN A 138 -16.70 -19.26 -0.93
N GLN A 139 -16.96 -18.14 -0.26
CA GLN A 139 -17.43 -16.92 -0.94
C GLN A 139 -16.29 -16.19 -1.67
N PHE A 140 -15.20 -15.94 -0.96
CA PHE A 140 -14.08 -15.16 -1.46
C PHE A 140 -13.19 -15.94 -2.43
N LEU A 141 -12.99 -17.24 -2.16
CA LEU A 141 -12.14 -18.10 -2.99
C LEU A 141 -12.64 -18.14 -4.43
N SER A 142 -13.95 -18.31 -4.65
CA SER A 142 -14.54 -18.37 -5.98
C SER A 142 -14.38 -17.04 -6.75
N VAL A 143 -14.62 -15.92 -6.07
CA VAL A 143 -14.46 -14.58 -6.67
C VAL A 143 -13.00 -14.32 -7.02
N MET A 144 -12.06 -14.71 -6.16
CA MET A 144 -10.63 -14.56 -6.43
C MET A 144 -10.18 -15.41 -7.61
N THR A 145 -10.56 -16.69 -7.66
CA THR A 145 -10.15 -17.59 -8.75
C THR A 145 -10.72 -17.20 -10.11
N ASN A 146 -11.92 -16.61 -10.12
CA ASN A 146 -12.59 -16.21 -11.36
C ASN A 146 -12.21 -14.80 -11.82
N GLY A 147 -11.88 -13.91 -10.87
CA GLY A 147 -11.66 -12.49 -11.13
C GLY A 147 -10.20 -12.10 -11.33
N LEU A 148 -9.24 -12.84 -10.78
CA LEU A 148 -7.81 -12.49 -10.85
C LEU A 148 -7.08 -13.22 -11.97
N SER A 149 -5.99 -12.61 -12.43
CA SER A 149 -5.06 -13.25 -13.38
C SER A 149 -4.30 -14.40 -12.69
N LYS A 150 -3.80 -15.35 -13.49
CA LYS A 150 -3.02 -16.49 -12.97
C LYS A 150 -1.75 -16.03 -12.25
N GLU A 151 -1.14 -14.93 -12.69
CA GLU A 151 0.07 -14.38 -12.08
C GLU A 151 -0.23 -13.78 -10.70
N GLN A 152 -1.32 -13.03 -10.58
CA GLN A 152 -1.75 -12.44 -9.32
C GLN A 152 -2.15 -13.50 -8.28
N LEU A 153 -2.78 -14.60 -8.72
CA LEU A 153 -3.08 -15.74 -7.84
C LEU A 153 -1.79 -16.41 -7.32
N LEU A 154 -0.76 -16.55 -8.16
CA LEU A 154 0.53 -17.06 -7.73
C LEU A 154 1.22 -16.13 -6.72
N ASP A 155 1.10 -14.81 -6.91
CA ASP A 155 1.68 -13.83 -5.98
C ASP A 155 0.99 -13.88 -4.61
N ILE A 156 -0.34 -13.99 -4.57
CA ILE A 156 -1.08 -14.20 -3.32
C ILE A 156 -0.59 -15.48 -2.63
N GLN A 157 -0.42 -16.58 -3.37
CA GLN A 157 0.11 -17.83 -2.79
C GLN A 157 1.52 -17.65 -2.22
N LYS A 158 2.39 -16.89 -2.89
CA LYS A 158 3.72 -16.54 -2.35
C LYS A 158 3.60 -15.73 -1.06
N TYR A 159 2.70 -14.75 -1.00
CA TYR A 159 2.50 -13.91 0.19
C TYR A 159 1.93 -14.72 1.37
N CYS A 160 0.99 -15.63 1.10
CA CYS A 160 0.49 -16.59 2.07
C CYS A 160 1.61 -17.52 2.60
N ALA A 161 2.49 -18.00 1.72
CA ALA A 161 3.64 -18.80 2.12
C ALA A 161 4.63 -18.02 3.01
N LEU A 162 4.92 -16.75 2.66
CA LEU A 162 5.76 -15.87 3.49
C LEU A 162 5.16 -15.62 4.88
N ALA A 163 3.83 -15.54 4.97
CA ALA A 163 3.11 -15.36 6.23
C ALA A 163 2.92 -16.67 7.02
N ASN A 164 3.27 -17.84 6.45
CA ASN A 164 2.96 -19.18 6.96
C ASN A 164 1.45 -19.42 7.16
N VAL A 165 0.66 -18.96 6.20
CA VAL A 165 -0.80 -18.95 6.24
C VAL A 165 -1.36 -19.72 5.04
N THR A 166 -2.43 -20.47 5.25
CA THR A 166 -3.18 -21.17 4.19
C THR A 166 -4.60 -20.61 4.11
N LEU A 167 -5.02 -20.21 2.90
CA LEU A 167 -6.41 -19.87 2.61
C LEU A 167 -7.21 -21.18 2.55
N ILE A 168 -8.30 -21.27 3.33
CA ILE A 168 -9.16 -22.46 3.46
C ILE A 168 -10.48 -22.22 2.74
#